data_AF-A0A5M3ZCS4-F1
#
_entry.id   AF-A0A5M3ZCS4-F1
#
_cell.length_a   1.000
_cell.length_b   1.000
_cell.length_c   1.000
_cell.angle_alpha   90.00
_cell.angle_beta   90.00
_cell.angle_gamma   90.00
#
_symmetry.space_group_name_H-M   'P 1'
#
loop_
_entity.id
_entity.type
_entity.pdbx_description
1 polymer ?
#
loop_
_entity_poly.entity_id
_entity_poly.type
_entity_poly.pdbx_seq_one_letter_code
_entity_poly.pdbx_strand_id
1 'polypeptide(L)'
;MDELPPYIDTLKNVFKFEPDWSEWGFIVFRATAYGPEADAQSVEFRRRWDQVIEEGHADQRGFHPKSDRAIQLLQFQWVEDPVLEGASPIEVSQRFNEMWTDLPTGLATSACLMVTPEALQSVLKSPLPSSAPLQDRREIPYVVAVSRVVHYPPPDLTPGEEREDVFGHNFKGHFNVAVEGSLREFYPWSLWIFRAFLD
;
A
#
# COMPACT_ATOMS: atom_id res chain seq x y z
N MET A 1 -18.61 -23.38 -8.80
CA MET A 1 -17.16 -23.12 -8.85
C MET A 1 -17.01 -21.84 -8.06
N ASP A 2 -16.68 -21.96 -6.78
CA ASP A 2 -16.76 -20.82 -5.87
C ASP A 2 -15.65 -19.84 -6.22
N GLU A 3 -16.07 -18.64 -6.61
CA GLU A 3 -15.19 -17.57 -7.06
C GLU A 3 -14.41 -17.06 -5.84
N LEU A 4 -13.10 -17.31 -5.82
CA LEU A 4 -12.23 -16.84 -4.74
C LEU A 4 -12.14 -15.31 -4.78
N PRO A 5 -11.89 -14.65 -3.64
CA PRO A 5 -11.68 -13.21 -3.63
C PRO A 5 -10.52 -12.80 -4.56
N PRO A 6 -10.63 -11.70 -5.32
CA PRO A 6 -9.71 -11.38 -6.40
C PRO A 6 -8.24 -11.19 -5.96
N TYR A 7 -8.00 -10.80 -4.70
CA TYR A 7 -6.64 -10.66 -4.16
C TYR A 7 -5.95 -12.01 -3.91
N ILE A 8 -6.71 -13.10 -3.68
CA ILE A 8 -6.15 -14.44 -3.45
C ILE A 8 -5.40 -14.95 -4.68
N ASP A 9 -5.90 -14.66 -5.88
CA ASP A 9 -5.23 -15.05 -7.12
C ASP A 9 -3.93 -14.28 -7.35
N THR A 10 -3.87 -13.01 -6.93
CA THR A 10 -2.61 -12.28 -6.96
C THR A 10 -1.64 -12.77 -5.88
N LEU A 11 -2.12 -13.08 -4.67
CA LEU A 11 -1.27 -13.63 -3.61
C LEU A 11 -0.63 -14.96 -4.04
N LYS A 12 -1.29 -15.78 -4.87
CA LYS A 12 -0.67 -16.97 -5.46
C LYS A 12 0.57 -16.66 -6.30
N ASN A 13 0.67 -15.48 -6.93
CA ASN A 13 1.87 -15.08 -7.67
C ASN A 13 2.98 -14.61 -6.71
N VAL A 14 2.62 -13.91 -5.63
CA VAL A 14 3.56 -13.48 -4.58
C VAL A 14 4.15 -14.71 -3.86
N PHE A 15 3.32 -15.70 -3.56
CA PHE A 15 3.69 -16.92 -2.83
C PHE A 15 3.84 -18.15 -3.72
N LYS A 16 4.06 -17.98 -5.03
CA LYS A 16 4.09 -19.09 -6.01
C LYS A 16 5.07 -20.20 -5.63
N PHE A 17 6.12 -19.85 -4.89
CA PHE A 17 7.22 -20.74 -4.52
C PHE A 17 7.27 -21.06 -3.02
N GLU A 18 6.30 -20.57 -2.23
CA GLU A 18 6.21 -20.85 -0.79
C GLU A 18 5.03 -21.81 -0.53
N PRO A 19 5.31 -23.09 -0.19
CA PRO A 19 4.27 -24.08 0.04
C PRO A 19 3.40 -23.76 1.26
N ASP A 20 3.96 -23.05 2.24
CA ASP A 20 3.25 -22.46 3.37
C ASP A 20 3.21 -20.95 3.17
N TRP A 21 2.02 -20.37 3.09
CA TRP A 21 1.87 -18.91 3.00
C TRP A 21 2.49 -18.26 4.25
N SER A 22 3.51 -17.44 4.02
CA SER A 22 4.13 -16.57 5.03
C SER A 22 3.29 -15.31 5.26
N GLU A 23 3.80 -14.39 6.08
CA GLU A 23 3.22 -13.06 6.22
C GLU A 23 3.23 -12.28 4.89
N TRP A 24 2.25 -11.40 4.71
CA TRP A 24 2.13 -10.57 3.51
C TRP A 24 1.53 -9.22 3.82
N GLY A 25 1.78 -8.23 2.96
CA GLY A 25 1.19 -6.90 3.10
C GLY A 25 2.15 -5.82 2.67
N PHE A 26 2.27 -4.76 3.46
CA PHE A 26 3.02 -3.57 3.07
C PHE A 26 3.90 -3.02 4.19
N ILE A 27 5.05 -2.47 3.80
CA ILE A 27 5.80 -1.54 4.63
C ILE A 27 5.09 -0.19 4.61
N VAL A 28 4.86 0.38 5.79
CA VAL A 28 4.18 1.67 5.96
C VAL A 28 5.11 2.67 6.64
N PHE A 29 5.52 3.70 5.91
CA PHE A 29 6.37 4.77 6.42
C PHE A 29 5.53 5.88 7.06
N ARG A 30 5.86 6.24 8.30
CA ARG A 30 5.32 7.44 8.95
C ARG A 30 6.16 8.64 8.55
N ALA A 31 5.57 9.55 7.78
CA ALA A 31 6.20 10.80 7.37
C ALA A 31 5.53 12.04 8.02
N THR A 32 4.85 11.83 9.16
CA THR A 32 4.20 12.88 9.94
C THR A 32 5.13 13.44 11.01
N ALA A 33 4.71 14.53 11.66
CA ALA A 33 5.44 15.09 12.80
C ALA A 33 5.59 14.08 13.95
N TYR A 34 6.65 14.24 14.75
CA TYR A 34 6.89 13.49 15.97
C TYR A 34 6.77 14.36 17.22
N GLY A 35 6.37 13.74 18.33
CA GLY A 35 6.18 14.41 19.62
C GLY A 35 4.82 14.10 20.24
N PRO A 36 4.58 14.47 21.52
CA PRO A 36 3.48 13.90 22.31
C PRO A 36 2.09 14.02 21.68
N GLU A 37 1.78 15.17 21.09
CA GLU A 37 0.50 15.40 20.40
C GLU A 37 0.40 14.62 19.08
N ALA A 38 1.48 14.65 18.27
CA ALA A 38 1.51 13.95 17.00
C ALA A 38 1.52 12.42 17.17
N ASP A 39 2.18 11.92 18.21
CA ASP A 39 2.19 10.51 18.57
C ASP A 39 0.80 10.03 19.00
N ALA A 40 0.05 10.84 19.76
CA ALA A 40 -1.34 10.55 20.10
C ALA A 40 -2.22 10.49 18.84
N GLN A 41 -2.02 11.40 17.88
CA GLN A 41 -2.71 11.36 16.59
C GLN A 41 -2.33 10.12 15.77
N SER A 42 -1.05 9.72 15.77
CA SER A 42 -0.58 8.51 15.08
C SER A 42 -1.11 7.22 15.70
N VAL A 43 -1.30 7.18 17.02
CA VAL A 43 -1.98 6.06 17.70
C VAL A 43 -3.43 5.97 17.28
N GLU A 44 -4.16 7.09 17.29
CA GLU A 44 -5.57 7.09 16.86
C GLU A 44 -5.72 6.79 15.36
N PHE A 45 -4.79 7.28 14.54
CA PHE A 45 -4.71 6.96 13.12
C PHE A 45 -4.57 5.45 12.92
N ARG A 46 -3.63 4.78 13.61
CA ARG A 46 -3.46 3.33 13.53
C ARG A 46 -4.69 2.57 13.98
N ARG A 47 -5.30 2.99 15.08
CA ARG A 47 -6.56 2.40 15.55
C ARG A 47 -7.67 2.48 14.50
N ARG A 48 -7.80 3.61 13.80
CA ARG A 48 -8.79 3.76 12.72
C ARG A 48 -8.40 3.00 11.47
N TRP A 49 -7.12 2.97 11.10
CA TRP A 49 -6.60 2.17 9.99
C TRP A 49 -6.98 0.70 10.18
N ASP A 50 -6.65 0.12 11.34
CA ASP A 50 -6.94 -1.28 11.65
C ASP A 50 -8.45 -1.55 11.58
N GLN A 51 -9.27 -0.62 12.07
CA GLN A 51 -10.72 -0.73 11.98
C GLN A 51 -11.22 -0.71 10.52
N VAL A 52 -10.67 0.15 9.66
CA VAL A 52 -11.05 0.22 8.25
C VAL A 52 -10.68 -1.08 7.52
N ILE A 53 -9.47 -1.60 7.76
CA ILE A 53 -9.02 -2.86 7.16
C ILE A 53 -9.89 -4.03 7.64
N GLU A 54 -10.19 -4.08 8.94
CA GLU A 54 -11.04 -5.10 9.54
C GLU A 54 -12.45 -5.12 8.95
N GLU A 55 -13.08 -3.94 8.85
CA GLU A 55 -14.40 -3.78 8.23
C GLU A 55 -14.38 -4.19 6.76
N GLY A 56 -13.29 -3.90 6.03
CA GLY A 56 -13.11 -4.32 4.64
C GLY A 56 -13.00 -5.84 4.43
N HIS A 57 -12.70 -6.60 5.49
CA HIS A 57 -12.60 -8.05 5.46
C HIS A 57 -13.79 -8.79 6.09
N ALA A 58 -14.70 -8.08 6.72
CA ALA A 58 -15.81 -8.69 7.47
C ALA A 58 -16.63 -9.67 6.61
N ASP A 59 -16.95 -9.28 5.37
CA ASP A 59 -17.74 -10.10 4.44
C ASP A 59 -16.99 -11.34 3.90
N GLN A 60 -15.67 -11.37 4.05
CA GLN A 60 -14.80 -12.44 3.53
C GLN A 60 -14.47 -13.48 4.59
N ARG A 61 -14.77 -13.20 5.86
CA ARG A 61 -14.50 -14.13 6.96
C ARG A 61 -15.45 -15.31 6.95
N GLY A 62 -14.88 -16.50 7.06
CA GLY A 62 -15.62 -17.76 7.01
C GLY A 62 -16.14 -18.12 5.62
N PHE A 63 -15.85 -17.30 4.59
CA PHE A 63 -16.23 -17.59 3.21
C PHE A 63 -15.44 -18.77 2.65
N HIS A 64 -14.12 -18.79 2.89
CA HIS A 64 -13.24 -19.88 2.45
C HIS A 64 -11.96 -19.97 3.31
N PRO A 65 -11.47 -21.16 3.68
CA PRO A 65 -10.30 -21.32 4.56
C PRO A 65 -9.03 -20.61 4.07
N LYS A 66 -8.83 -20.53 2.74
CA LYS A 66 -7.70 -19.78 2.16
C LYS A 66 -7.84 -18.26 2.33
N SER A 67 -9.06 -17.73 2.26
CA SER A 67 -9.32 -16.30 2.48
C SER A 67 -9.10 -15.95 3.95
N ASP A 68 -9.59 -16.78 4.86
CA ASP A 68 -9.36 -16.61 6.30
C ASP A 68 -7.86 -16.66 6.62
N ARG A 69 -7.14 -17.62 6.02
CA ARG A 69 -5.69 -17.73 6.20
C ARG A 69 -4.95 -16.52 5.62
N ALA A 70 -5.40 -16.00 4.48
CA ALA A 70 -4.86 -14.76 3.92
C ALA A 70 -5.05 -13.59 4.90
N ILE A 71 -6.26 -13.36 5.37
CA ILE A 71 -6.57 -12.27 6.30
C ILE A 71 -5.74 -12.40 7.59
N GLN A 72 -5.56 -13.61 8.13
CA GLN A 72 -4.73 -13.85 9.31
C GLN A 72 -3.24 -13.53 9.12
N LEU A 73 -2.73 -13.65 7.90
CA LEU A 73 -1.32 -13.46 7.56
C LEU A 73 -1.01 -12.03 7.10
N LEU A 74 -2.02 -11.19 6.96
CA LEU A 74 -1.87 -9.80 6.57
C LEU A 74 -1.13 -9.03 7.67
N GLN A 75 -0.08 -8.31 7.29
CA GLN A 75 0.77 -7.50 8.15
C GLN A 75 1.05 -6.14 7.51
N PHE A 76 1.01 -5.10 8.35
CA PHE A 76 1.49 -3.76 8.00
C PHE A 76 2.68 -3.45 8.89
N GLN A 77 3.88 -3.49 8.32
CA GLN A 77 5.10 -3.23 9.07
C GLN A 77 5.39 -1.73 9.07
N TRP A 78 5.23 -1.09 10.22
CA TRP A 78 5.41 0.35 10.38
C TRP A 78 6.89 0.70 10.53
N VAL A 79 7.35 1.64 9.70
CA VAL A 79 8.67 2.27 9.84
C VAL A 79 8.45 3.66 10.44
N GLU A 80 8.89 3.79 11.70
CA GLU A 80 8.82 5.03 12.47
C GLU A 80 10.23 5.47 12.82
N ASP A 81 10.70 6.49 12.11
CA ASP A 81 12.00 7.10 12.33
C ASP A 81 11.81 8.61 12.25
N PRO A 82 12.15 9.39 13.31
CA PRO A 82 12.03 10.84 13.30
C PRO A 82 12.71 11.53 12.11
N VAL A 83 13.73 10.92 11.50
CA VAL A 83 14.38 11.49 10.30
C VAL A 83 13.47 11.49 9.07
N LEU A 84 12.36 10.75 9.11
CA LEU A 84 11.36 10.69 8.04
C LEU A 84 10.26 11.75 8.19
N GLU A 85 10.32 12.59 9.22
CA GLU A 85 9.37 13.70 9.38
C GLU A 85 9.38 14.60 8.15
N GLY A 86 8.24 14.69 7.46
CA GLY A 86 8.12 15.49 6.24
C GLY A 86 8.87 14.94 5.03
N ALA A 87 9.32 13.68 5.07
CA ALA A 87 9.97 13.03 3.94
C ALA A 87 9.10 13.10 2.68
N SER A 88 9.75 13.20 1.53
CA SER A 88 9.14 13.12 0.22
C SER A 88 8.94 11.67 -0.24
N PRO A 89 8.06 11.41 -1.22
CA PRO A 89 7.95 10.08 -1.83
C PRO A 89 9.27 9.54 -2.39
N ILE A 90 10.19 10.41 -2.84
CA ILE A 90 11.51 10.01 -3.34
C ILE A 90 12.38 9.48 -2.20
N GLU A 91 12.44 10.18 -1.07
CA GLU A 91 13.21 9.76 0.11
C GLU A 91 12.66 8.44 0.70
N VAL A 92 11.34 8.31 0.77
CA VAL A 92 10.68 7.05 1.19
C VAL A 92 10.99 5.91 0.24
N SER A 93 10.94 6.15 -1.07
CA SER A 93 11.29 5.15 -2.09
C SER A 93 12.71 4.65 -1.95
N GLN A 94 13.67 5.57 -1.75
CA GLN A 94 15.06 5.23 -1.52
C GLN A 94 15.20 4.36 -0.27
N ARG A 95 14.59 4.77 0.85
CA ARG A 95 14.65 4.03 2.11
C ARG A 95 14.04 2.63 2.00
N PHE A 96 12.91 2.51 1.30
CA PHE A 96 12.28 1.23 1.04
C PHE A 96 13.16 0.32 0.17
N ASN A 97 13.81 0.88 -0.85
CA ASN A 97 14.72 0.13 -1.71
C ASN A 97 15.96 -0.38 -0.97
N GLU A 98 16.52 0.42 -0.06
CA GLU A 98 17.66 0.03 0.78
C GLU A 98 17.38 -1.18 1.67
N MET A 99 16.17 -1.30 2.23
CA MET A 99 15.78 -2.42 3.09
C MET A 99 15.20 -3.61 2.32
N TRP A 100 14.90 -3.46 1.02
CA TRP A 100 14.08 -4.40 0.25
C TRP A 100 14.62 -5.83 0.23
N THR A 101 15.94 -6.00 0.18
CA THR A 101 16.59 -7.33 0.15
C THR A 101 16.50 -8.08 1.47
N ASP A 102 16.31 -7.35 2.57
CA ASP A 102 16.24 -7.91 3.92
C ASP A 102 14.79 -8.15 4.37
N LEU A 103 13.81 -7.73 3.56
CA LEU A 103 12.39 -7.92 3.85
C LEU A 103 11.95 -9.37 3.59
N PRO A 104 11.00 -9.87 4.40
CA PRO A 104 10.26 -11.09 4.07
C PRO A 104 9.65 -11.01 2.67
N THR A 105 9.62 -12.13 1.94
CA THR A 105 9.14 -12.20 0.55
C THR A 105 7.78 -11.53 0.37
N GLY A 106 6.86 -11.74 1.32
CA GLY A 106 5.50 -11.18 1.28
C GLY A 106 5.38 -9.68 1.57
N LEU A 107 6.45 -9.05 2.06
CA LEU A 107 6.55 -7.61 2.31
C LEU A 107 7.49 -6.90 1.32
N ALA A 108 8.34 -7.65 0.60
CA ALA A 108 9.25 -7.18 -0.44
C ALA A 108 8.50 -6.83 -1.75
N THR A 109 7.47 -6.00 -1.66
CA THR A 109 6.62 -5.57 -2.77
C THR A 109 7.31 -4.57 -3.71
N SER A 110 6.67 -4.25 -4.85
CA SER A 110 7.14 -3.23 -5.80
C SER A 110 6.85 -1.79 -5.34
N ALA A 111 6.08 -1.62 -4.28
CA ALA A 111 5.67 -0.32 -3.74
C ALA A 111 5.35 -0.42 -2.25
N CYS A 112 5.65 0.64 -1.51
CA CYS A 112 5.35 0.79 -0.09
C CYS A 112 4.23 1.81 0.12
N LEU A 113 3.78 1.93 1.37
CA LEU A 113 2.81 2.94 1.78
C LEU A 113 3.50 4.04 2.59
N MET A 114 2.99 5.25 2.44
CA MET A 114 3.49 6.43 3.12
C MET A 114 2.32 7.21 3.72
N VAL A 115 2.44 7.55 5.00
CA VAL A 115 1.48 8.39 5.73
C VAL A 115 2.05 9.80 5.82
N THR A 116 1.55 10.67 4.94
CA THR A 116 1.81 12.12 5.01
C THR A 116 0.91 12.78 6.06
N PRO A 117 1.19 14.03 6.48
CA PRO A 117 0.30 14.77 7.36
C PRO A 117 -1.14 14.86 6.82
N GLU A 118 -1.31 15.03 5.51
CA GLU A 118 -2.61 15.10 4.85
C GLU A 118 -3.34 13.75 4.88
N ALA A 119 -2.63 12.66 4.62
CA ALA A 119 -3.17 11.30 4.72
C ALA A 119 -3.61 10.98 6.15
N LEU A 120 -2.79 11.36 7.16
CA LEU A 120 -3.15 11.20 8.56
C LEU A 120 -4.46 11.93 8.89
N GLN A 121 -4.58 13.20 8.47
CA GLN A 121 -5.79 13.97 8.71
C GLN A 121 -7.00 13.41 7.95
N SER A 122 -6.80 12.89 6.74
CA SER A 122 -7.85 12.25 5.95
C SER A 122 -8.46 11.06 6.70
N VAL A 123 -7.64 10.16 7.23
CA VAL A 123 -8.12 8.99 7.99
C VAL A 123 -8.80 9.39 9.31
N LEU A 124 -8.26 10.39 10.01
CA LEU A 124 -8.84 10.84 11.29
C LEU A 124 -10.21 11.52 11.12
N LYS A 125 -10.41 12.25 10.03
CA LYS A 125 -11.64 13.01 9.78
C LYS A 125 -12.69 12.24 9.00
N SER A 126 -12.27 11.28 8.17
CA SER A 126 -13.19 10.53 7.32
C SER A 126 -14.13 9.64 8.16
N PRO A 127 -15.41 9.52 7.75
CA PRO A 127 -16.31 8.53 8.32
C PRO A 127 -15.76 7.11 8.09
N LEU A 128 -15.95 6.24 9.08
CA LEU A 128 -15.62 4.82 8.95
C LEU A 128 -16.48 4.16 7.87
N PRO A 129 -16.00 3.07 7.25
CA PRO A 129 -16.76 2.37 6.24
C PRO A 129 -18.16 1.92 6.69
N SER A 130 -18.26 1.46 7.94
CA SER A 130 -19.50 1.08 8.59
C SER A 130 -20.49 2.22 8.80
N SER A 131 -20.03 3.49 8.83
CA SER A 131 -20.87 4.64 9.17
C SER A 131 -21.71 5.19 8.00
N ALA A 132 -21.31 4.96 6.75
CA ALA A 132 -22.04 5.41 5.57
C ALA A 132 -21.64 4.60 4.32
N PRO A 133 -22.53 4.39 3.34
CA PRO A 133 -22.17 3.81 2.04
C PRO A 133 -21.14 4.67 1.28
N LEU A 134 -20.26 4.04 0.48
CA LEU A 134 -19.18 4.73 -0.25
C LEU A 134 -19.68 5.94 -1.07
N GLN A 135 -20.81 5.78 -1.77
CA GLN A 135 -21.44 6.82 -2.60
C GLN A 135 -21.90 8.06 -1.82
N ASP A 136 -22.11 7.93 -0.52
CA ASP A 136 -22.60 9.00 0.36
C ASP A 136 -21.45 9.65 1.16
N ARG A 137 -20.23 9.13 1.04
CA ARG A 137 -19.05 9.68 1.72
C ARG A 137 -18.44 10.81 0.89
N ARG A 138 -18.35 11.99 1.51
CA ARG A 138 -17.70 13.17 0.91
C ARG A 138 -16.17 13.03 0.82
N GLU A 139 -15.59 12.26 1.73
CA GLU A 139 -14.14 12.08 1.85
C GLU A 139 -13.84 10.60 2.10
N ILE A 140 -13.02 10.01 1.22
CA ILE A 140 -12.53 8.63 1.34
C ILE A 140 -11.16 8.67 2.03
N PRO A 141 -10.94 7.89 3.09
CA PRO A 141 -9.67 7.88 3.79
C PRO A 141 -8.59 7.32 2.86
N TYR A 142 -7.43 7.96 2.79
CA TYR A 142 -6.34 7.52 1.90
C TYR A 142 -4.96 7.54 2.56
N VAL A 143 -4.03 6.82 1.95
CA VAL A 143 -2.57 6.94 2.13
C VAL A 143 -1.88 7.06 0.78
N VAL A 144 -0.57 7.26 0.76
CA VAL A 144 0.19 7.39 -0.48
C VAL A 144 0.90 6.08 -0.79
N ALA A 145 0.60 5.51 -1.96
CA ALA A 145 1.36 4.44 -2.55
C ALA A 145 2.63 5.00 -3.20
N VAL A 146 3.80 4.44 -2.88
CA VAL A 146 5.10 4.91 -3.40
C VAL A 146 5.83 3.76 -4.07
N SER A 147 6.14 3.91 -5.35
CA SER A 147 6.92 2.93 -6.12
C SER A 147 8.33 2.78 -5.55
N ARG A 148 8.85 1.55 -5.49
CA ARG A 148 10.22 1.27 -5.08
C ARG A 148 11.27 1.96 -5.95
N VAL A 149 10.94 2.21 -7.22
CA VAL A 149 11.93 2.70 -8.21
C VAL A 149 11.80 4.19 -8.53
N VAL A 150 10.90 4.94 -7.88
CA VAL A 150 10.71 6.37 -8.19
C VAL A 150 11.93 7.24 -7.85
N HIS A 151 12.78 6.79 -6.93
CA HIS A 151 14.01 7.52 -6.57
C HIS A 151 15.11 7.43 -7.64
N TYR A 152 15.05 6.48 -8.57
CA TYR A 152 16.01 6.45 -9.66
C TYR A 152 15.78 7.63 -10.60
N PRO A 153 16.85 8.35 -10.99
CA PRO A 153 16.72 9.37 -12.01
C PRO A 153 16.14 8.74 -13.28
N PRO A 154 15.31 9.47 -14.03
CA PRO A 154 14.86 8.99 -15.33
C PRO A 154 16.09 8.64 -16.17
N PRO A 155 16.08 7.53 -16.94
CA PRO A 155 17.15 7.27 -17.88
C PRO A 155 17.30 8.46 -18.83
N ASP A 156 18.55 8.85 -19.12
CA ASP A 156 18.86 9.87 -20.12
C ASP A 156 18.30 9.39 -21.47
N LEU A 157 17.18 9.95 -21.89
CA LEU A 157 16.60 9.68 -23.21
C LEU A 157 17.59 10.18 -24.26
N THR A 158 17.93 9.35 -25.23
CA THR A 158 18.74 9.83 -26.35
C THR A 158 17.92 10.83 -27.19
N PRO A 159 18.54 11.84 -27.84
CA PRO A 159 17.80 12.79 -28.64
C PRO A 159 17.04 12.09 -29.78
N GLY A 160 15.70 12.04 -29.67
CA GLY A 160 14.82 11.38 -30.63
C GLY A 160 14.04 10.19 -30.06
N GLU A 161 14.35 9.74 -28.84
CA GLU A 161 13.50 8.79 -28.11
C GLU A 161 12.41 9.56 -27.36
N GLU A 162 11.18 9.45 -27.85
CA GLU A 162 10.01 9.83 -27.06
C GLU A 162 9.85 8.83 -25.92
N ARG A 163 9.64 9.37 -24.72
CA ARG A 163 9.35 8.56 -23.54
C ARG A 163 8.17 7.66 -23.87
N GLU A 164 8.36 6.35 -23.83
CA GLU A 164 7.23 5.43 -23.83
C GLU A 164 6.47 5.73 -22.53
N ASP A 165 5.33 6.40 -22.64
CA ASP A 165 4.46 6.66 -21.51
C ASP A 165 3.77 5.34 -21.16
N VAL A 166 4.53 4.44 -20.54
CA VAL A 166 4.12 3.07 -20.20
C VAL A 166 2.83 3.06 -19.34
N PHE A 167 2.52 4.18 -18.68
CA PHE A 167 1.30 4.40 -17.89
C PHE A 167 0.34 5.45 -18.48
N GLY A 168 0.65 6.01 -19.64
CA GLY A 168 -0.18 6.94 -20.41
C GLY A 168 -0.45 8.33 -19.81
N HIS A 169 0.11 8.69 -18.63
CA HIS A 169 -0.34 9.89 -17.89
C HIS A 169 0.71 10.55 -16.95
N ASN A 170 1.97 10.74 -17.34
CA ASN A 170 2.95 11.46 -16.48
C ASN A 170 3.03 10.91 -15.03
N PHE A 171 2.98 9.59 -14.88
CA PHE A 171 2.94 8.96 -13.56
C PHE A 171 4.19 9.34 -12.74
N LYS A 172 3.96 9.99 -11.59
CA LYS A 172 5.03 10.53 -10.73
C LYS A 172 5.67 9.47 -9.82
N GLY A 173 5.39 8.19 -10.05
CA GLY A 173 5.86 7.09 -9.21
C GLY A 173 5.17 6.96 -7.85
N HIS A 174 4.12 7.75 -7.59
CA HIS A 174 3.31 7.67 -6.37
C HIS A 174 1.88 8.17 -6.64
N PHE A 175 0.91 7.71 -5.84
CA PHE A 175 -0.50 8.10 -5.94
C PHE A 175 -1.26 7.86 -4.63
N ASN A 176 -2.38 8.55 -4.44
CA ASN A 176 -3.25 8.33 -3.30
C ASN A 176 -4.05 7.04 -3.49
N VAL A 177 -4.05 6.18 -2.48
CA VAL A 177 -4.78 4.92 -2.44
C VAL A 177 -5.78 4.96 -1.29
N ALA A 178 -7.03 4.56 -1.55
CA ALA A 178 -8.03 4.46 -0.50
C ALA A 178 -7.59 3.41 0.53
N VAL A 179 -7.72 3.67 1.83
CA VAL A 179 -7.33 2.70 2.88
C VAL A 179 -8.15 1.42 2.74
N GLU A 180 -9.47 1.56 2.56
CA GLU A 180 -10.38 0.43 2.31
C GLU A 180 -10.14 -0.27 0.96
N GLY A 181 -9.54 0.43 -0.01
CA GLY A 181 -9.23 -0.08 -1.33
C GLY A 181 -7.83 -0.67 -1.45
N SER A 182 -6.92 -0.38 -0.52
CA SER A 182 -5.48 -0.66 -0.65
C SER A 182 -5.18 -2.12 -1.00
N LEU A 183 -5.83 -3.08 -0.36
CA LEU A 183 -5.64 -4.51 -0.63
C LEU A 183 -6.32 -4.96 -1.93
N ARG A 184 -7.41 -4.30 -2.33
CA ARG A 184 -8.11 -4.57 -3.59
C ARG A 184 -7.48 -3.87 -4.78
N GLU A 185 -6.76 -2.77 -4.59
CA GLU A 185 -6.17 -1.94 -5.65
C GLU A 185 -4.72 -2.34 -5.93
N PHE A 186 -3.91 -2.66 -4.91
CA PHE A 186 -2.52 -3.05 -5.15
C PHE A 186 -2.34 -4.41 -5.81
N TYR A 187 -3.23 -5.37 -5.55
CA TYR A 187 -3.06 -6.74 -6.02
C TYR A 187 -3.54 -6.96 -7.47
N PRO A 188 -4.53 -6.23 -8.01
CA PRO A 188 -4.73 -6.19 -9.45
C PRO A 188 -3.59 -5.43 -10.15
N TRP A 189 -3.05 -4.37 -9.55
CA TRP A 189 -2.06 -3.50 -10.18
C TRP A 189 -0.63 -4.07 -10.17
N SER A 190 -0.28 -4.91 -9.18
CA SER A 190 1.03 -5.58 -9.16
C SER A 190 1.24 -6.42 -10.42
N LEU A 191 0.19 -7.09 -10.93
CA LEU A 191 0.24 -7.86 -12.18
C LEU A 191 0.43 -6.99 -13.43
N TRP A 192 -0.11 -5.77 -13.46
CA TRP A 192 0.08 -4.83 -14.58
C TRP A 192 1.46 -4.16 -14.54
N ILE A 193 1.94 -3.80 -13.36
CA ILE A 193 3.31 -3.28 -13.18
C ILE A 193 4.33 -4.36 -13.56
N PHE A 194 4.16 -5.63 -13.17
CA PHE A 194 5.09 -6.70 -13.56
C PHE A 194 5.10 -7.00 -15.07
N ARG A 195 3.99 -6.80 -15.78
CA ARG A 195 3.91 -7.03 -17.22
C ARG A 195 4.49 -5.89 -18.05
N ALA A 196 4.45 -4.67 -17.53
CA ALA A 196 5.00 -3.48 -18.18
C ALA A 196 6.53 -3.33 -18.07
N PHE A 197 7.21 -4.17 -17.28
CA PHE A 197 8.67 -4.16 -17.11
C PHE A 197 9.35 -5.45 -17.64
N LEU A 198 8.59 -6.34 -18.29
CA LEU A 198 9.09 -7.61 -18.85
C LEU A 198 8.83 -7.78 -20.35
N ASP A 199 8.31 -6.76 -21.01
CA ASP A 199 8.25 -6.66 -22.48
C ASP A 199 9.08 -5.44 -22.94
#